data_AF-A0A843H919-F1
#
_entry.id   AF-A0A843H919-F1
#
_cell.length_a   1.000
_cell.length_b   1.000
_cell.length_c   1.000
_cell.angle_alpha   90.00
_cell.angle_beta   90.00
_cell.angle_gamma   90.00
#
_symmetry.space_group_name_H-M   'P 1'
#
loop_
_entity.id
_entity.type
_entity.pdbx_description
1 polymer ?
#
loop_
_entity_poly.entity_id
_entity_poly.type
_entity_poly.pdbx_seq_one_letter_code
_entity_poly.pdbx_strand_id
1 'polypeptide(L)'
;MASYTPNYNLKKPSQDDFFDVDDFNGNTDILDTTIKNISDSIPSGGFPLEKSSTTVFNNDGSITETFLDNSYKTTVFNSNGSITETYYNSSEVVQNTKQTVFNNDGSITITLT
;
A
#
# COMPACT_ATOMS: atom_id res chain seq x y z
N MET A 1 -8.74 23.62 37.56
CA MET A 1 -8.77 22.21 37.08
C MET A 1 -7.92 22.12 35.84
N ALA A 2 -6.99 21.16 35.76
CA ALA A 2 -6.18 20.97 34.56
C ALA A 2 -7.07 20.66 33.34
N SER A 3 -6.70 21.21 32.18
CA SER A 3 -7.33 20.92 30.89
C SER A 3 -6.42 20.00 30.08
N TYR A 4 -6.98 19.24 29.14
CA TYR A 4 -6.24 18.23 28.39
C TYR A 4 -6.45 18.34 26.89
N THR A 5 -5.47 17.91 26.10
CA THR A 5 -5.61 17.79 24.63
C THR A 5 -6.52 16.62 24.26
N PRO A 6 -7.29 16.70 23.16
CA PRO A 6 -8.29 15.67 22.82
C PRO A 6 -7.71 14.31 22.40
N ASN A 7 -6.52 14.27 21.78
CA ASN A 7 -6.02 13.05 21.14
C ASN A 7 -5.14 12.18 22.04
N TYR A 8 -4.24 12.83 22.78
CA TYR A 8 -3.24 12.16 23.61
C TYR A 8 -3.36 12.49 25.09
N ASN A 9 -4.43 13.19 25.46
CA ASN A 9 -4.71 13.59 26.85
C ASN A 9 -3.50 14.27 27.53
N LEU A 10 -2.76 15.10 26.79
CA LEU A 10 -1.63 15.87 27.31
C LEU A 10 -2.15 16.99 28.21
N LYS A 11 -1.51 17.20 29.35
CA LYS A 11 -1.82 18.30 30.27
C LYS A 11 -1.56 19.64 29.59
N LYS A 12 -2.56 20.51 29.59
CA LYS A 12 -2.45 21.88 29.10
C LYS A 12 -2.24 22.83 30.28
N PRO A 13 -1.19 23.68 30.26
CA PRO A 13 -1.05 24.72 31.26
C PRO A 13 -2.20 25.73 31.14
N SER A 14 -2.71 26.23 32.27
CA SER A 14 -3.57 27.41 32.28
C SER A 14 -2.73 28.68 32.08
N GLN A 15 -3.33 29.79 31.64
CA GLN A 15 -2.63 31.08 31.56
C GLN A 15 -2.12 31.56 32.92
N ASP A 16 -2.86 31.21 33.99
CA ASP A 16 -2.51 31.56 35.37
C ASP A 16 -1.66 30.47 36.06
N ASP A 17 -1.24 29.42 35.33
CA ASP A 17 -0.50 28.30 35.90
C ASP A 17 1.01 28.56 35.92
N PHE A 18 1.68 28.06 36.95
CA PHE A 18 3.14 28.01 36.95
C PHE A 18 3.60 26.78 36.19
N PHE A 19 4.69 26.92 35.43
CA PHE A 19 5.22 25.81 34.67
C PHE A 19 5.72 24.69 35.59
N ASP A 20 5.21 23.48 35.40
CA ASP A 20 5.64 22.26 36.09
C ASP A 20 6.46 21.38 35.13
N VAL A 21 7.70 21.08 35.53
CA VAL A 21 8.63 20.24 34.76
C VAL A 21 8.15 18.79 34.69
N ASP A 22 7.48 18.30 35.73
CA ASP A 22 6.98 16.93 35.76
C ASP A 22 5.82 16.76 34.77
N ASP A 23 4.95 17.77 34.64
CA ASP A 23 3.88 17.81 33.64
C ASP A 23 4.45 17.85 32.21
N PHE A 24 5.52 18.62 32.01
CA PHE A 24 6.20 18.67 30.72
C PHE A 24 6.85 17.34 30.35
N ASN A 25 7.57 16.71 31.28
CA ASN A 25 8.22 15.42 31.05
C ASN A 25 7.19 14.33 30.75
N GLY A 26 6.11 14.26 31.54
CA GLY A 26 5.03 13.30 31.30
C GLY A 26 4.34 13.47 29.94
N ASN A 27 4.12 14.71 29.50
CA ASN A 27 3.61 14.97 28.15
C ASN A 27 4.59 14.55 27.05
N THR A 28 5.88 14.75 27.30
CA THR A 28 6.95 14.41 26.35
C THR A 28 7.08 12.90 26.18
N ASP A 29 6.99 12.13 27.27
CA ASP A 29 7.01 10.66 27.25
C ASP A 29 5.84 10.08 26.43
N ILE A 30 4.65 10.68 26.55
CA ILE A 30 3.47 10.29 25.77
C ILE A 30 3.72 10.55 24.28
N LEU A 31 4.29 11.70 23.93
CA LEU A 31 4.59 12.05 22.54
C LEU A 31 5.66 11.13 21.94
N ASP A 32 6.76 10.89 22.66
CA ASP A 32 7.84 10.01 22.21
C ASP A 32 7.33 8.60 21.92
N THR A 33 6.62 8.01 22.88
CA THR A 33 6.03 6.67 22.76
C THR A 33 5.06 6.60 21.57
N THR A 34 4.20 7.59 21.41
CA THR A 34 3.22 7.61 20.31
C THR A 34 3.90 7.72 18.96
N ILE A 35 4.89 8.61 18.82
CA ILE A 35 5.64 8.80 17.58
C ILE A 35 6.41 7.54 17.23
N LYS A 36 7.02 6.88 18.23
CA LYS A 36 7.70 5.60 18.04
C LYS A 36 6.74 4.52 17.55
N ASN A 37 5.57 4.39 18.18
CA ASN A 37 4.56 3.43 17.75
C ASN A 37 4.09 3.68 16.31
N ILE A 38 3.91 4.95 15.92
CA ILE A 38 3.59 5.31 14.53
C ILE A 38 4.75 4.91 13.62
N SER A 39 5.99 5.22 13.98
CA SER A 39 7.17 4.86 13.21
C SER A 39 7.31 3.34 13.02
N ASP A 40 7.03 2.56 14.06
CA ASP A 40 7.10 1.09 14.01
C ASP A 40 5.92 0.48 13.26
N SER A 41 4.78 1.17 13.23
CA SER A 41 3.59 0.78 12.45
C SER A 41 3.72 1.13 10.97
N ILE A 42 4.66 2.00 10.59
CA ILE A 42 4.98 2.30 9.20
C ILE A 42 5.97 1.23 8.72
N PRO A 43 5.58 0.31 7.82
CA PRO A 43 6.54 -0.59 7.20
C PRO A 43 7.63 0.25 6.52
N SER A 44 8.88 -0.19 6.61
CA SER A 44 10.08 0.45 6.05
C SER A 44 9.88 0.75 4.56
N GLY A 45 9.33 1.92 4.23
CA GLY A 45 8.69 2.16 2.94
C GLY A 45 7.71 3.33 2.88
N GLY A 46 7.28 3.91 4.01
CA GLY A 46 6.85 5.32 4.13
C GLY A 46 5.63 5.76 3.30
N PHE A 47 4.53 6.07 3.98
CA PHE A 47 3.24 6.52 3.43
C PHE A 47 2.51 5.43 2.60
N PRO A 48 1.17 5.44 2.53
CA PRO A 48 0.50 4.76 1.43
C PRO A 48 0.97 5.46 0.17
N LEU A 49 2.03 4.92 -0.44
CA LEU A 49 2.34 5.21 -1.82
C LEU A 49 1.02 4.98 -2.54
N GLU A 50 0.44 6.05 -3.11
CA GLU A 50 -0.48 5.94 -4.25
C GLU A 50 -0.04 4.70 -5.01
N LYS A 51 -0.93 3.71 -5.17
CA LYS A 51 -0.65 2.41 -5.80
C LYS A 51 0.05 2.67 -7.14
N SER A 52 1.37 2.83 -7.09
CA SER A 52 2.17 3.34 -8.18
C SER A 52 2.70 2.09 -8.82
N SER A 53 1.96 1.65 -9.83
CA SER A 53 2.50 0.74 -10.80
C SER A 53 3.18 1.55 -11.91
N THR A 54 4.21 0.96 -12.49
CA THR A 54 4.68 1.40 -13.81
C THR A 54 4.06 0.50 -14.85
N THR A 55 3.63 1.07 -15.97
CA THR A 55 3.08 0.31 -17.09
C THR A 55 3.97 0.48 -18.31
N VAL A 56 4.37 -0.63 -18.91
CA VAL A 56 5.16 -0.68 -20.14
C VAL A 56 4.35 -1.38 -21.21
N PHE A 57 4.21 -0.73 -22.37
CA PHE A 57 3.70 -1.35 -23.60
C PHE A 57 4.90 -1.87 -24.37
N ASN A 58 5.07 -3.19 -24.39
CA ASN A 58 6.23 -3.85 -24.96
C ASN A 58 6.14 -3.87 -26.49
N ASN A 59 7.29 -3.99 -27.16
CA ASN A 59 7.36 -4.05 -28.63
C ASN A 59 6.69 -5.32 -29.21
N ASP A 60 6.52 -6.37 -28.40
CA ASP A 60 5.81 -7.60 -28.78
C ASP A 60 4.28 -7.47 -28.66
N GLY A 61 3.77 -6.30 -28.26
CA GLY A 61 2.35 -6.03 -28.09
C GLY A 61 1.78 -6.48 -26.73
N SER A 62 2.59 -7.08 -25.86
CA SER A 62 2.20 -7.35 -24.48
C SER A 62 2.28 -6.08 -23.61
N ILE A 63 1.65 -6.12 -22.45
CA ILE A 63 1.71 -5.05 -21.45
C ILE A 63 2.31 -5.63 -20.17
N THR A 64 3.30 -4.94 -19.58
CA THR A 64 3.83 -5.27 -18.25
C THR A 64 3.43 -4.17 -17.27
N GLU A 65 2.77 -4.55 -16.18
CA GLU A 65 2.48 -3.70 -15.04
C GLU A 65 3.35 -4.13 -13.86
N THR A 66 4.28 -3.29 -13.41
CA THR A 66 5.17 -3.59 -12.27
C THR A 66 4.70 -2.80 -11.05
N PHE A 67 4.42 -3.52 -9.97
CA PHE A 67 3.96 -2.97 -8.69
C PHE A 67 5.15 -2.55 -7.80
N LEU A 68 4.83 -1.84 -6.72
CA LEU A 68 5.85 -1.29 -5.80
C LEU A 68 6.75 -2.34 -5.15
N ASP A 69 6.23 -3.54 -4.91
CA ASP A 69 7.00 -4.65 -4.32
C ASP A 69 7.85 -5.41 -5.36
N ASN A 70 7.98 -4.86 -6.58
CA ASN A 70 8.58 -5.46 -7.77
C ASN A 70 7.89 -6.74 -8.25
N SER A 71 6.77 -7.14 -7.66
CA SER A 71 5.87 -8.09 -8.33
C SER A 71 5.33 -7.43 -9.60
N TYR A 72 4.94 -8.24 -10.58
CA TYR A 72 4.47 -7.70 -11.84
C TYR A 72 3.44 -8.60 -12.49
N LYS A 73 2.67 -8.03 -13.40
CA LYS A 73 1.67 -8.71 -14.21
C LYS A 73 2.01 -8.48 -15.68
N THR A 74 2.01 -9.54 -16.48
CA THR A 74 2.04 -9.42 -17.94
C THR A 74 0.65 -9.70 -18.51
N THR A 75 0.20 -8.89 -19.46
CA THR A 75 -1.02 -9.12 -20.24
C THR A 75 -0.63 -9.35 -21.70
N VAL A 76 -0.99 -10.51 -22.24
CA VAL A 76 -0.73 -10.92 -23.62
C VAL A 76 -2.04 -11.04 -24.37
N PHE A 77 -2.14 -10.36 -25.51
CA PHE A 77 -3.25 -10.48 -26.45
C PHE A 77 -2.88 -11.54 -27.49
N ASN A 78 -3.39 -12.75 -27.33
CA ASN A 78 -3.00 -13.89 -28.17
C ASN A 78 -3.61 -13.78 -29.58
N SER A 79 -2.95 -14.40 -30.56
CA SER A 79 -3.42 -14.43 -31.95
C SER A 79 -4.78 -15.11 -32.15
N ASN A 80 -5.17 -16.00 -31.23
CA ASN A 80 -6.47 -16.65 -31.22
C ASN A 80 -7.60 -15.76 -30.62
N GLY A 81 -7.31 -14.49 -30.30
CA GLY A 81 -8.26 -13.54 -29.72
C GLY A 81 -8.46 -13.66 -28.20
N SER A 82 -7.84 -14.64 -27.53
CA SER A 82 -7.86 -14.74 -26.07
C SER A 82 -6.85 -13.78 -25.41
N ILE A 83 -7.06 -13.47 -24.14
CA ILE A 83 -6.15 -12.65 -23.34
C ILE A 83 -5.58 -13.52 -22.21
N THR A 84 -4.26 -13.52 -22.06
CA THR A 84 -3.57 -14.18 -20.94
C THR A 84 -2.99 -13.13 -20.01
N GLU A 85 -3.35 -13.17 -18.73
CA GLU A 85 -2.76 -12.39 -17.65
C GLU A 85 -1.93 -13.32 -16.77
N THR A 86 -0.64 -13.05 -16.60
CA THR A 86 0.24 -13.83 -15.72
C THR A 86 0.80 -12.93 -14.63
N TYR A 87 0.59 -13.33 -13.37
CA TYR A 87 1.08 -12.63 -12.19
C TYR A 87 2.36 -13.30 -11.70
N TYR A 88 3.38 -12.51 -11.50
CA TYR A 88 4.70 -12.92 -11.02
C TYR A 88 4.97 -12.26 -9.68
N ASN A 89 5.69 -12.95 -8.80
CA ASN A 89 6.31 -12.29 -7.66
C ASN A 89 7.58 -11.54 -8.11
N SER A 90 8.22 -10.84 -7.17
CA SER A 90 9.45 -10.08 -7.42
C SER A 90 10.66 -10.94 -7.78
N SER A 91 10.56 -12.26 -7.65
CA SER A 91 11.59 -13.23 -8.06
C SER A 91 11.28 -13.87 -9.42
N GLU A 92 10.38 -13.26 -10.21
CA GLU A 92 9.95 -13.73 -11.53
C GLU A 92 9.28 -15.13 -11.52
N VAL A 93 8.82 -15.59 -10.35
CA VAL A 93 8.07 -16.84 -10.24
C VAL A 93 6.60 -16.58 -10.52
N VAL A 94 6.01 -17.36 -11.42
CA VAL A 94 4.58 -17.32 -11.71
C VAL A 94 3.79 -17.72 -10.46
N GLN A 95 2.94 -16.82 -9.99
CA GLN A 95 2.03 -17.05 -8.87
C GLN A 95 0.66 -17.52 -9.36
N ASN A 96 0.16 -16.92 -10.43
CA ASN A 96 -1.15 -17.24 -11.02
C ASN A 96 -1.17 -16.87 -12.51
N THR A 97 -1.97 -17.59 -13.28
CA THR A 97 -2.31 -17.27 -14.67
C THR A 97 -3.82 -17.26 -14.83
N LYS A 98 -4.36 -16.21 -15.46
CA LYS A 98 -5.76 -16.09 -15.86
C LYS A 98 -5.84 -15.99 -17.38
N GLN A 99 -6.63 -16.85 -17.99
CA GLN A 99 -6.94 -16.78 -19.42
C GLN A 99 -8.40 -16.39 -19.61
N THR A 100 -8.65 -15.39 -20.46
CA THR A 100 -9.98 -14.95 -20.90
C THR A 100 -10.17 -15.30 -22.37
N VAL A 101 -11.17 -16.11 -22.68
CA VAL A 101 -11.53 -16.51 -24.06
C VAL A 101 -12.90 -15.93 -24.41
N PHE A 102 -12.98 -15.26 -25.56
CA PHE A 102 -14.24 -14.74 -26.12
C PHE A 102 -14.75 -15.75 -27.15
N ASN A 103 -15.86 -16.42 -26.83
CA ASN A 103 -16.41 -17.49 -27.66
C ASN A 103 -17.29 -16.90 -28.78
N ASN A 104 -17.45 -17.66 -29.86
CA ASN A 104 -18.23 -17.23 -31.03
C ASN A 104 -19.74 -17.09 -30.74
N ASP A 105 -20.24 -17.74 -29.69
CA ASP A 105 -21.63 -17.59 -29.21
C ASP A 105 -21.85 -16.32 -28.36
N GLY A 106 -20.81 -15.48 -28.22
CA GLY A 106 -20.82 -14.26 -27.42
C GLY A 106 -20.55 -14.49 -25.93
N SER A 107 -20.40 -15.74 -25.47
CA SER A 107 -20.02 -16.04 -24.09
C SER A 107 -18.53 -15.79 -23.83
N ILE A 108 -18.15 -15.68 -22.55
CA ILE A 108 -16.76 -15.50 -22.12
C ILE A 108 -16.40 -16.67 -21.19
N THR A 109 -15.31 -17.36 -21.49
CA THR A 109 -14.71 -18.38 -20.62
C THR A 109 -13.51 -17.80 -19.89
N ILE A 110 -13.42 -18.02 -18.58
CA ILE A 110 -12.26 -17.63 -17.77
C ILE A 110 -11.66 -18.89 -17.14
N THR A 111 -10.35 -19.08 -17.29
CA THR A 111 -9.59 -20.17 -16.65
C THR A 111 -8.52 -19.57 -15.74
N LEU A 112 -8.43 -20.03 -14.50
CA LEU A 112 -7.40 -19.65 -13.53
C LEU A 112 -6.53 -20.87 -13.22
N THR A 113 -5.22 -20.69 -13.18
CA THR A 113 -4.21 -21.74 -12.98
C THR A 113 -3.04 -21.24 -12.17
#